data_AF-A0A1A8IL96-F1
#
_entry.id   AF-A0A1A8IL96-F1
#
_cell.length_a   1.000
_cell.length_b   1.000
_cell.length_c   1.000
_cell.angle_alpha   90.00
_cell.angle_beta   90.00
_cell.angle_gamma   90.00
#
_symmetry.space_group_name_H-M   'P 1'
#
loop_
_entity.id
_entity.type
_entity.pdbx_description
1 polymer ?
#
loop_
_entity_poly.entity_id
_entity_poly.type
_entity_poly.pdbx_seq_one_letter_code
_entity_poly.pdbx_strand_id
1 'polypeptide(L)'
;KQVQEKKLQQHTEKQRDKAWDMLRNQQDQFLLQQDIDENEKRKATFKDLTQYWASQQQVEDSSDADLNLDLKGAFKTTVPEGKLGPASMQIFHGEDVGCEQTRREQMKKTQKDLQAQMDDKERRHREDKHQEMLVNRAMVHQDLRKVQMDAHEEELKKASRIALNNYNQTLAAEQEENRKEQRRTEERENSAEIWHTMTSDMMTERVEAPEGAVGGGRPPQILSDRWKGMSSEQLSALHREREQQRLDRQRQIVAEKIEKAAWDLQLLKLSREADEEERRAAELRRQQRVEMDQFNRQLAREQQMHQEYLKKLYTNKPTEDYFHHFNSSSR
;
A
#
# COMPACT_ATOMS: atom_id res chain seq x y z
N LYS A 1 -224.79 35.55 18.29
CA LYS A 1 -223.96 35.77 19.51
C LYS A 1 -222.78 34.79 19.66
N GLN A 2 -222.76 33.60 19.04
CA GLN A 2 -221.65 32.62 19.19
C GLN A 2 -220.31 32.96 18.50
N VAL A 3 -220.29 33.76 17.42
CA VAL A 3 -219.04 33.99 16.65
C VAL A 3 -218.07 34.96 17.33
N GLN A 4 -218.58 35.94 18.09
CA GLN A 4 -217.72 36.93 18.76
C GLN A 4 -217.03 36.35 20.01
N GLU A 5 -217.70 35.46 20.72
CA GLU A 5 -217.16 34.77 21.91
C GLU A 5 -215.97 33.86 21.55
N LYS A 6 -216.06 33.14 20.42
CA LYS A 6 -214.97 32.32 19.90
C LYS A 6 -213.73 33.13 19.51
N LYS A 7 -213.93 34.34 18.97
CA LYS A 7 -212.81 35.26 18.65
C LYS A 7 -212.15 35.81 19.91
N LEU A 8 -212.92 36.08 20.97
CA LEU A 8 -212.37 36.54 22.24
C LEU A 8 -211.53 35.43 22.90
N GLN A 9 -212.03 34.19 22.91
CA GLN A 9 -211.30 33.02 23.41
C GLN A 9 -209.97 32.82 22.67
N GLN A 10 -209.97 32.88 21.33
CA GLN A 10 -208.73 32.76 20.55
C GLN A 10 -207.72 33.88 20.84
N HIS A 11 -208.19 35.11 21.14
CA HIS A 11 -207.28 36.19 21.49
C HIS A 11 -206.67 36.00 22.88
N THR A 12 -207.45 35.53 23.86
CA THR A 12 -206.93 35.21 25.20
C THR A 12 -205.96 34.04 25.18
N GLU A 13 -206.21 33.04 24.34
CA GLU A 13 -205.32 31.88 24.15
C GLU A 13 -203.98 32.32 23.54
N LYS A 14 -204.00 33.14 22.48
CA LYS A 14 -202.78 33.73 21.89
C LYS A 14 -201.98 34.60 22.86
N GLN A 15 -202.64 35.34 23.75
CA GLN A 15 -201.96 36.13 24.78
C GLN A 15 -201.29 35.21 25.82
N ARG A 16 -201.95 34.11 26.18
CA ARG A 16 -201.42 33.12 27.12
C ARG A 16 -200.21 32.38 26.53
N ASP A 17 -200.27 31.99 25.26
CA ASP A 17 -199.15 31.37 24.55
C ASP A 17 -197.94 32.30 24.48
N LYS A 18 -198.16 33.59 24.14
CA LYS A 18 -197.08 34.58 24.14
C LYS A 18 -196.43 34.76 25.50
N ALA A 19 -197.19 34.69 26.59
CA ALA A 19 -196.64 34.77 27.94
C ALA A 19 -195.78 33.54 28.28
N TRP A 20 -196.20 32.34 27.86
CA TRP A 20 -195.40 31.11 28.02
C TRP A 20 -194.12 31.12 27.19
N ASP A 21 -194.17 31.62 25.96
CA ASP A 21 -192.98 31.75 25.11
C ASP A 21 -191.97 32.76 25.71
N MET A 22 -192.45 33.87 26.27
CA MET A 22 -191.57 34.82 26.98
C MET A 22 -190.93 34.19 28.22
N LEU A 23 -191.67 33.40 28.99
CA LEU A 23 -191.12 32.70 30.16
C LEU A 23 -190.06 31.66 29.75
N ARG A 24 -190.30 30.91 28.66
CA ARG A 24 -189.34 29.96 28.10
C ARG A 24 -188.04 30.66 27.71
N ASN A 25 -188.13 31.77 26.98
CA ASN A 25 -186.95 32.54 26.57
C ASN A 25 -186.15 33.08 27.78
N GLN A 26 -186.83 33.47 28.86
CA GLN A 26 -186.15 33.88 30.10
C GLN A 26 -185.44 32.71 30.80
N GLN A 27 -186.06 31.53 30.81
CA GLN A 27 -185.44 30.30 31.35
C GLN A 27 -184.22 29.87 30.52
N ASP A 28 -184.32 29.91 29.19
CA ASP A 28 -183.22 29.58 28.29
C ASP A 28 -182.03 30.55 28.45
N GLN A 29 -182.30 31.85 28.61
CA GLN A 29 -181.25 32.83 28.91
C GLN A 29 -180.54 32.56 30.25
N PHE A 30 -181.30 32.16 31.28
CA PHE A 30 -180.72 31.83 32.58
C PHE A 30 -179.80 30.59 32.51
N LEU A 31 -180.22 29.54 31.78
CA LEU A 31 -179.41 28.33 31.58
C LEU A 31 -178.11 28.63 30.81
N LEU A 32 -178.19 29.45 29.75
CA LEU A 32 -177.02 29.89 28.98
C LEU A 32 -176.01 30.65 29.86
N GLN A 33 -176.48 31.54 30.73
CA GLN A 33 -175.61 32.29 31.62
C GLN A 33 -174.90 31.37 32.64
N GLN A 34 -175.62 30.38 33.18
CA GLN A 34 -175.04 29.41 34.11
C GLN A 34 -173.94 28.56 33.43
N ASP A 35 -174.13 28.15 32.18
CA ASP A 35 -173.18 27.32 31.44
C ASP A 35 -171.89 28.11 31.07
N ILE A 36 -172.02 29.42 30.84
CA ILE A 36 -170.88 30.33 30.66
C ILE A 36 -170.08 30.42 31.97
N ASP A 37 -170.74 30.67 33.10
CA ASP A 37 -170.09 30.82 34.41
C ASP A 37 -169.37 29.54 34.85
N GLU A 38 -169.93 28.35 34.58
CA GLU A 38 -169.25 27.07 34.87
C GLU A 38 -168.00 26.86 34.01
N ASN A 39 -168.07 27.20 32.71
CA ASN A 39 -166.93 27.07 31.81
C ASN A 39 -165.79 28.02 32.18
N GLU A 40 -166.08 29.22 32.67
CA GLU A 40 -165.06 30.14 33.18
C GLU A 40 -164.36 29.60 34.42
N LYS A 41 -165.11 29.01 35.38
CA LYS A 41 -164.52 28.36 36.56
C LYS A 41 -163.59 27.21 36.17
N ARG A 42 -164.00 26.35 35.22
CA ARG A 42 -163.15 25.25 34.72
C ARG A 42 -161.85 25.75 34.08
N LYS A 43 -161.91 26.84 33.30
CA LYS A 43 -160.73 27.46 32.69
C LYS A 43 -159.79 28.05 33.74
N ALA A 44 -160.31 28.65 34.81
CA ALA A 44 -159.51 29.17 35.91
C ALA A 44 -158.77 28.03 36.63
N THR A 45 -159.47 26.95 37.02
CA THR A 45 -158.84 25.80 37.68
C THR A 45 -157.77 25.12 36.84
N PHE A 46 -157.96 25.07 35.50
CA PHE A 46 -156.96 24.48 34.61
C PHE A 46 -155.68 25.32 34.52
N LYS A 47 -155.80 26.65 34.54
CA LYS A 47 -154.64 27.55 34.58
C LYS A 47 -153.83 27.35 35.85
N ASP A 48 -154.49 27.23 37.01
CA ASP A 48 -153.82 27.04 38.30
C ASP A 48 -153.06 25.69 38.35
N LEU A 49 -153.67 24.61 37.83
CA LEU A 49 -153.00 23.30 37.71
C LEU A 49 -151.77 23.36 36.80
N THR A 50 -151.86 24.08 35.69
CA THR A 50 -150.73 24.24 34.76
C THR A 50 -149.57 24.98 35.42
N GLN A 51 -149.83 26.01 36.23
CA GLN A 51 -148.80 26.71 36.99
C GLN A 51 -148.17 25.83 38.07
N TYR A 52 -148.96 24.96 38.71
CA TYR A 52 -148.45 24.01 39.70
C TYR A 52 -147.48 23.01 39.08
N TRP A 53 -147.83 22.41 37.93
CA TRP A 53 -146.91 21.49 37.21
C TRP A 53 -145.62 22.17 36.78
N ALA A 54 -145.70 23.42 36.28
CA ALA A 54 -144.52 24.16 35.85
C ALA A 54 -143.57 24.56 36.98
N SER A 55 -144.06 24.67 38.22
CA SER A 55 -143.28 25.14 39.37
C SER A 55 -142.77 24.02 40.27
N GLN A 56 -143.54 22.95 40.49
CA GLN A 56 -143.21 21.91 41.47
C GLN A 56 -142.90 20.53 40.88
N GLN A 57 -142.99 20.36 39.56
CA GLN A 57 -142.70 19.09 38.88
C GLN A 57 -141.68 19.30 37.74
N GLN A 58 -140.63 20.06 38.01
CA GLN A 58 -139.52 20.21 37.06
C GLN A 58 -138.62 18.98 37.07
N VAL A 59 -138.07 18.62 35.91
CA VAL A 59 -137.16 17.48 35.74
C VAL A 59 -135.88 17.64 36.57
N GLU A 60 -135.48 18.88 36.81
CA GLU A 60 -134.29 19.26 37.61
C GLU A 60 -134.45 18.95 39.11
N ASP A 61 -135.68 18.88 39.63
CA ASP A 61 -135.95 18.63 41.06
C ASP A 61 -136.04 17.13 41.41
N SER A 62 -135.75 16.24 40.46
CA SER A 62 -135.73 14.78 40.65
C SER A 62 -134.48 14.34 41.43
N SER A 63 -134.60 13.31 42.28
CA SER A 63 -133.45 12.76 43.04
C SER A 63 -132.33 12.22 42.16
N ASP A 64 -132.65 11.89 40.91
CA ASP A 64 -131.74 11.26 39.95
C ASP A 64 -131.35 12.22 38.82
N ALA A 65 -131.54 13.53 39.02
CA ALA A 65 -131.22 14.57 38.02
C ALA A 65 -129.71 14.62 37.71
N ASP A 66 -128.85 14.31 38.68
CA ASP A 66 -127.40 14.28 38.54
C ASP A 66 -126.88 13.15 37.62
N LEU A 67 -127.59 12.03 37.55
CA LEU A 67 -127.26 10.90 36.67
C LEU A 67 -127.75 11.09 35.23
N ASN A 68 -128.81 11.87 35.03
CA ASN A 68 -129.49 12.01 33.74
C ASN A 68 -129.09 13.28 32.95
N LEU A 69 -128.34 14.19 33.57
CA LEU A 69 -127.73 15.31 32.86
C LEU A 69 -126.58 14.80 31.98
N ASP A 70 -126.63 15.13 30.69
CA ASP A 70 -125.61 14.80 29.69
C ASP A 70 -124.18 14.94 30.27
N LEU A 71 -123.35 13.91 30.09
CA LEU A 71 -121.96 13.73 30.56
C LEU A 71 -120.95 14.86 30.23
N LYS A 72 -121.42 16.02 29.74
CA LYS A 72 -120.63 17.24 29.50
C LYS A 72 -120.13 17.89 30.80
N GLY A 73 -120.67 17.51 31.95
CA GLY A 73 -120.21 17.94 33.28
C GLY A 73 -119.20 16.99 33.94
N ALA A 74 -118.85 15.85 33.31
CA ALA A 74 -117.80 14.98 33.84
C ALA A 74 -116.46 15.70 33.71
N PHE A 75 -115.92 16.19 34.83
CA PHE A 75 -114.57 16.73 34.89
C PHE A 75 -113.62 15.73 34.23
N LYS A 76 -112.91 16.16 33.18
CA LYS A 76 -111.64 15.52 32.83
C LYS A 76 -110.71 15.81 33.99
N THR A 77 -110.75 14.94 35.00
CA THR A 77 -109.91 15.07 36.18
C THR A 77 -108.48 14.80 35.72
N THR A 78 -107.79 15.84 35.25
CA THR A 78 -106.36 15.94 35.46
C THR A 78 -106.19 16.14 36.96
N VAL A 79 -106.33 15.04 37.71
CA VAL A 79 -106.06 15.02 39.15
C VAL A 79 -104.59 15.45 39.30
N PRO A 80 -104.27 16.43 40.15
CA PRO A 80 -102.89 16.81 40.38
C PRO A 80 -102.08 15.59 40.86
N GLU A 81 -100.93 15.34 40.23
CA GLU A 81 -100.12 14.11 40.35
C GLU A 81 -99.86 13.68 41.80
N GLY A 82 -99.84 14.62 42.76
CA GLY A 82 -99.64 14.34 44.18
C GLY A 82 -100.76 13.57 44.89
N LYS A 83 -101.92 13.32 44.26
CA LYS A 83 -103.04 12.54 44.87
C LYS A 83 -103.27 11.17 44.20
N LEU A 84 -102.53 10.84 43.13
CA LEU A 84 -102.68 9.60 42.38
C LEU A 84 -101.66 8.58 42.90
N GLY A 85 -102.14 7.57 43.64
CA GLY A 85 -101.32 6.44 44.09
C GLY A 85 -101.19 5.35 43.02
N PRO A 86 -100.32 4.35 43.21
CA PRO A 86 -100.08 3.28 42.23
C PRO A 86 -101.32 2.44 41.86
N ALA A 87 -102.36 2.46 42.70
CA ALA A 87 -103.63 1.77 42.44
C ALA A 87 -104.52 2.45 41.38
N SER A 88 -104.30 3.73 41.08
CA SER A 88 -105.09 4.44 40.06
C SER A 88 -104.73 4.04 38.63
N MET A 89 -103.57 3.40 38.42
CA MET A 89 -103.04 2.97 37.12
C MET A 89 -102.97 4.07 36.04
N GLN A 90 -102.96 5.35 36.44
CA GLN A 90 -102.93 6.49 35.51
C GLN A 90 -101.53 7.04 35.24
N ILE A 91 -100.55 6.74 36.10
CA ILE A 91 -99.15 7.18 35.95
C ILE A 91 -98.26 5.94 36.06
N PHE A 92 -97.45 5.69 35.03
CA PHE A 92 -96.46 4.61 35.02
C PHE A 92 -95.06 5.19 35.10
N HIS A 93 -94.25 4.77 36.09
CA HIS A 93 -92.85 5.19 36.17
C HIS A 93 -91.97 4.75 34.99
N GLY A 94 -92.45 3.85 34.14
CA GLY A 94 -91.79 3.45 32.89
C GLY A 94 -92.07 4.38 31.70
N GLU A 95 -93.08 5.25 31.77
CA GLU A 95 -93.28 6.33 30.79
C GLU A 95 -92.27 7.44 31.09
N ASP A 96 -91.05 7.25 30.60
CA ASP A 96 -89.95 8.19 30.80
C ASP A 96 -90.16 9.45 29.95
N VAL A 97 -90.84 10.44 30.53
CA VAL A 97 -91.09 11.77 29.92
C VAL A 97 -89.76 12.51 29.66
N GLY A 98 -88.66 12.11 30.30
CA GLY A 98 -87.33 12.72 30.18
C GLY A 98 -86.38 12.02 29.19
N CYS A 99 -86.80 10.93 28.52
CA CYS A 99 -85.90 10.10 27.71
C CYS A 99 -85.21 10.86 26.56
N GLU A 100 -85.90 11.83 25.96
CA GLU A 100 -85.33 12.68 24.91
C GLU A 100 -84.25 13.64 25.46
N GLN A 101 -84.42 14.12 26.68
CA GLN A 101 -83.45 15.01 27.32
C GLN A 101 -82.20 14.24 27.75
N THR A 102 -82.36 13.05 28.35
CA THR A 102 -81.24 12.17 28.69
C THR A 102 -80.49 11.70 27.44
N ARG A 103 -81.19 11.38 26.35
CA ARG A 103 -80.59 11.03 25.05
C ARG A 103 -79.79 12.20 24.46
N ARG A 104 -80.31 13.44 24.54
CA ARG A 104 -79.57 14.63 24.11
C ARG A 104 -78.31 14.86 24.92
N GLU A 105 -78.36 14.67 26.23
CA GLU A 105 -77.19 14.79 27.11
C GLU A 105 -76.16 13.69 26.85
N GLN A 106 -76.61 12.46 26.62
CA GLN A 106 -75.75 11.35 26.18
C GLN A 106 -75.07 11.68 24.85
N MET A 107 -75.83 12.11 23.83
CA MET A 107 -75.25 12.51 22.54
C MET A 107 -74.22 13.63 22.69
N LYS A 108 -74.48 14.62 23.55
CA LYS A 108 -73.52 15.69 23.86
C LYS A 108 -72.25 15.16 24.55
N LYS A 109 -72.38 14.20 25.48
CA LYS A 109 -71.22 13.55 26.10
C LYS A 109 -70.42 12.75 25.07
N THR A 110 -71.08 11.90 24.29
CA THR A 110 -70.42 11.12 23.24
C THR A 110 -69.73 12.01 22.22
N GLN A 111 -70.37 13.12 21.81
CA GLN A 111 -69.75 14.09 20.90
C GLN A 111 -68.50 14.73 21.50
N LYS A 112 -68.54 15.13 22.78
CA LYS A 112 -67.37 15.68 23.47
C LYS A 112 -66.25 14.67 23.61
N ASP A 113 -66.57 13.43 23.96
CA ASP A 113 -65.59 12.35 24.11
C ASP A 113 -64.92 12.00 22.78
N LEU A 114 -65.70 11.94 21.69
CA LEU A 114 -65.19 11.73 20.34
C LEU A 114 -64.30 12.89 19.88
N GLN A 115 -64.69 14.13 20.15
CA GLN A 115 -63.86 15.30 19.87
C GLN A 115 -62.54 15.23 20.65
N ALA A 116 -62.59 14.93 21.95
CA ALA A 116 -61.39 14.78 22.77
C ALA A 116 -60.47 13.66 22.25
N GLN A 117 -61.02 12.52 21.81
CA GLN A 117 -60.24 11.44 21.20
C GLN A 117 -59.61 11.84 19.87
N MET A 118 -60.34 12.57 19.02
CA MET A 118 -59.81 13.07 17.76
C MET A 118 -58.66 14.06 17.99
N ASP A 119 -58.84 15.01 18.90
CA ASP A 119 -57.82 16.01 19.25
C ASP A 119 -56.57 15.37 19.85
N ASP A 120 -56.73 14.37 20.73
CA ASP A 120 -55.62 13.64 21.33
C ASP A 120 -54.87 12.78 20.29
N LYS A 121 -55.61 12.11 19.39
CA LYS A 121 -55.02 11.35 18.28
C LYS A 121 -54.25 12.28 17.33
N GLU A 122 -54.80 13.44 17.03
CA GLU A 122 -54.14 14.42 16.17
C GLU A 122 -52.87 14.98 16.84
N ARG A 123 -52.91 15.23 18.15
CA ARG A 123 -51.74 15.67 18.92
C ARG A 123 -50.63 14.64 18.89
N ARG A 124 -50.93 13.37 19.20
CA ARG A 124 -49.95 12.27 19.12
C ARG A 124 -49.37 12.14 17.72
N HIS A 125 -50.21 12.23 16.68
CA HIS A 125 -49.74 12.19 15.30
C HIS A 125 -48.79 13.34 14.95
N ARG A 126 -49.04 14.56 15.47
CA ARG A 126 -48.13 15.69 15.29
C ARG A 126 -46.81 15.48 16.04
N GLU A 127 -46.87 14.94 17.25
CA GLU A 127 -45.68 14.61 18.05
C GLU A 127 -44.84 13.52 17.38
N ASP A 128 -45.46 12.44 16.91
CA ASP A 128 -44.80 11.35 16.19
C ASP A 128 -44.11 11.86 14.91
N LYS A 129 -44.82 12.67 14.11
CA LYS A 129 -44.23 13.32 12.92
C LYS A 129 -43.06 14.23 13.27
N HIS A 130 -43.15 14.97 14.38
CA HIS A 130 -42.08 15.83 14.83
C HIS A 130 -40.85 15.02 15.26
N GLN A 131 -41.06 13.95 16.02
CA GLN A 131 -40.01 13.02 16.42
C GLN A 131 -39.35 12.36 15.20
N GLU A 132 -40.14 11.89 14.24
CA GLU A 132 -39.64 11.31 13.00
C GLU A 132 -38.79 12.31 12.21
N MET A 133 -39.24 13.57 12.10
CA MET A 133 -38.47 14.62 11.45
C MET A 133 -37.13 14.90 12.16
N LEU A 134 -37.10 14.90 13.49
CA LEU A 134 -35.87 15.06 14.27
C LEU A 134 -34.90 13.89 14.07
N VAL A 135 -35.41 12.65 14.10
CA VAL A 135 -34.61 11.44 13.86
C VAL A 135 -34.03 11.45 12.44
N ASN A 136 -34.86 11.74 11.44
CA ASN A 136 -34.42 11.83 10.04
C ASN A 136 -33.35 12.91 9.86
N ARG A 137 -33.52 14.07 10.49
CA ARG A 137 -32.51 15.13 10.47
C ARG A 137 -31.19 14.69 11.12
N ALA A 138 -31.25 14.00 12.26
CA ALA A 138 -30.07 13.48 12.94
C ALA A 138 -29.33 12.44 12.08
N MET A 139 -30.07 11.55 11.41
CA MET A 139 -29.53 10.54 10.51
C MET A 139 -28.82 11.19 9.31
N VAL A 140 -29.44 12.18 8.66
CA VAL A 140 -28.80 12.95 7.57
C VAL A 140 -27.52 13.63 8.05
N HIS A 141 -27.52 14.22 9.24
CA HIS A 141 -26.30 14.82 9.80
C HIS A 141 -25.21 13.79 10.07
N GLN A 142 -25.58 12.60 10.56
CA GLN A 142 -24.63 11.51 10.78
C GLN A 142 -24.03 11.01 9.48
N ASP A 143 -24.84 10.84 8.44
CA ASP A 143 -24.38 10.38 7.13
C ASP A 143 -23.49 11.42 6.45
N LEU A 144 -23.82 12.72 6.57
CA LEU A 144 -22.94 13.79 6.11
C LEU A 144 -21.58 13.75 6.83
N ARG A 145 -21.57 13.53 8.15
CA ARG A 145 -20.32 13.40 8.92
C ARG A 145 -19.51 12.20 8.47
N LYS A 146 -20.15 11.04 8.20
CA LYS A 146 -19.45 9.85 7.68
C LYS A 146 -18.76 10.18 6.35
N VAL A 147 -19.49 10.79 5.40
CA VAL A 147 -18.93 11.18 4.10
C VAL A 147 -17.74 12.13 4.24
N GLN A 148 -17.82 13.10 5.17
CA GLN A 148 -16.70 14.00 5.45
C GLN A 148 -15.49 13.26 6.04
N MET A 149 -15.72 12.35 6.98
CA MET A 149 -14.64 11.53 7.57
C MET A 149 -13.98 10.63 6.52
N ASP A 150 -14.77 9.98 5.67
CA ASP A 150 -14.27 9.12 4.60
C ASP A 150 -13.43 9.94 3.59
N ALA A 151 -13.89 11.15 3.23
CA ALA A 151 -13.14 12.05 2.36
C ALA A 151 -11.78 12.44 2.97
N HIS A 152 -11.75 12.80 4.25
CA HIS A 152 -10.50 13.12 4.96
C HIS A 152 -9.57 11.90 5.08
N GLU A 153 -10.12 10.71 5.33
CA GLU A 153 -9.32 9.48 5.39
C GLU A 153 -8.66 9.19 4.03
N GLU A 154 -9.38 9.36 2.93
CA GLU A 154 -8.83 9.21 1.59
C GLU A 154 -7.77 10.26 1.24
N GLU A 155 -7.93 11.51 1.70
CA GLU A 155 -6.89 12.54 1.59
C GLU A 155 -5.62 12.16 2.35
N LEU A 156 -5.75 11.67 3.58
CA LEU A 156 -4.63 11.20 4.39
C LEU A 156 -3.93 9.99 3.78
N LYS A 157 -4.69 9.02 3.25
CA LYS A 157 -4.14 7.87 2.52
C LYS A 157 -3.36 8.32 1.28
N LYS A 158 -3.90 9.27 0.51
CA LYS A 158 -3.20 9.83 -0.67
C LYS A 158 -1.91 10.54 -0.26
N ALA A 159 -1.96 11.39 0.77
CA ALA A 159 -0.79 12.09 1.28
C ALA A 159 0.28 11.11 1.77
N SER A 160 -0.10 10.07 2.51
CA SER A 160 0.80 9.01 2.97
C SER A 160 1.45 8.25 1.82
N ARG A 161 0.66 7.87 0.79
CA ARG A 161 1.20 7.21 -0.42
C ARG A 161 2.18 8.10 -1.18
N ILE A 162 1.90 9.40 -1.30
CA ILE A 162 2.80 10.35 -1.95
C ILE A 162 4.10 10.48 -1.15
N ALA A 163 4.00 10.63 0.18
CA ALA A 163 5.18 10.70 1.06
C ALA A 163 6.04 9.43 0.97
N LEU A 164 5.42 8.24 0.98
CA LEU A 164 6.12 6.97 0.79
C LEU A 164 6.78 6.85 -0.59
N ASN A 165 6.09 7.28 -1.65
CA ASN A 165 6.65 7.26 -3.00
C ASN A 165 7.87 8.20 -3.09
N ASN A 166 7.74 9.42 -2.58
CA ASN A 166 8.85 10.37 -2.53
C ASN A 166 10.04 9.81 -1.74
N TYR A 167 9.79 9.22 -0.57
CA TYR A 167 10.82 8.55 0.23
C TYR A 167 11.50 7.42 -0.56
N ASN A 168 10.73 6.52 -1.18
CA ASN A 168 11.28 5.43 -1.97
C ASN A 168 12.08 5.93 -3.17
N GLN A 169 11.65 7.00 -3.82
CA GLN A 169 12.41 7.65 -4.90
C GLN A 169 13.74 8.21 -4.41
N THR A 170 13.72 8.93 -3.27
CA THR A 170 14.96 9.46 -2.68
C THR A 170 15.92 8.35 -2.27
N LEU A 171 15.41 7.27 -1.65
CA LEU A 171 16.21 6.10 -1.27
C LEU A 171 16.78 5.39 -2.51
N ALA A 172 16.01 5.27 -3.59
CA ALA A 172 16.50 4.68 -4.83
C ALA A 172 17.61 5.53 -5.47
N ALA A 173 17.48 6.85 -5.45
CA ALA A 173 18.50 7.77 -5.94
C ALA A 173 19.79 7.68 -5.09
N GLU A 174 19.67 7.66 -3.77
CA GLU A 174 20.80 7.47 -2.84
C GLU A 174 21.53 6.13 -3.11
N GLN A 175 20.77 5.04 -3.27
CA GLN A 175 21.36 3.74 -3.61
C GLN A 175 22.08 3.76 -4.97
N GLU A 176 21.55 4.48 -5.96
CA GLU A 176 22.19 4.61 -7.26
C GLU A 176 23.49 5.43 -7.16
N GLU A 177 23.50 6.49 -6.37
CA GLU A 177 24.70 7.28 -6.09
C GLU A 177 25.76 6.45 -5.38
N ASN A 178 25.39 5.72 -4.32
CA ASN A 178 26.28 4.83 -3.60
C ASN A 178 26.90 3.77 -4.52
N ARG A 179 26.10 3.18 -5.43
CA ARG A 179 26.62 2.24 -6.44
C ARG A 179 27.58 2.90 -7.42
N LYS A 180 27.33 4.14 -7.83
CA LYS A 180 28.26 4.90 -8.69
C LYS A 180 29.56 5.20 -7.96
N GLU A 181 29.49 5.56 -6.68
CA GLU A 181 30.68 5.79 -5.86
C GLU A 181 31.47 4.49 -5.66
N GLN A 182 30.82 3.38 -5.35
CA GLN A 182 31.44 2.06 -5.26
C GLN A 182 32.16 1.67 -6.56
N ARG A 183 31.52 1.86 -7.72
CA ARG A 183 32.18 1.61 -9.00
C ARG A 183 33.40 2.50 -9.20
N ARG A 184 33.33 3.77 -8.82
CA ARG A 184 34.50 4.69 -8.91
C ARG A 184 35.61 4.26 -7.96
N THR A 185 35.30 3.77 -6.76
CA THR A 185 36.32 3.27 -5.83
C THR A 185 36.94 1.99 -6.36
N GLU A 186 36.13 1.05 -6.87
CA GLU A 186 36.61 -0.18 -7.51
C GLU A 186 37.51 0.13 -8.71
N GLU A 187 37.13 1.06 -9.59
CA GLU A 187 37.95 1.48 -10.73
C GLU A 187 39.29 2.07 -10.28
N ARG A 188 39.29 2.89 -9.21
CA ARG A 188 40.52 3.45 -8.63
C ARG A 188 41.40 2.36 -8.04
N GLU A 189 40.83 1.46 -7.24
CA GLU A 189 41.55 0.33 -6.65
C GLU A 189 42.12 -0.59 -7.71
N ASN A 190 41.33 -0.96 -8.72
CA ASN A 190 41.80 -1.77 -9.86
C ASN A 190 42.96 -1.08 -10.58
N SER A 191 42.86 0.23 -10.82
CA SER A 191 43.94 0.98 -11.46
C SER A 191 45.20 1.03 -10.59
N ALA A 192 45.05 1.17 -9.28
CA ALA A 192 46.15 1.17 -8.33
C ALA A 192 46.79 -0.23 -8.25
N GLU A 193 46.00 -1.29 -8.23
CA GLU A 193 46.47 -2.69 -8.26
C GLU A 193 47.26 -2.97 -9.54
N ILE A 194 46.74 -2.55 -10.70
CA ILE A 194 47.47 -2.65 -11.97
C ILE A 194 48.79 -1.90 -11.89
N TRP A 195 48.79 -0.65 -11.41
CA TRP A 195 50.01 0.14 -11.26
C TRP A 195 51.03 -0.50 -10.31
N HIS A 196 50.57 -0.99 -9.15
CA HIS A 196 51.42 -1.67 -8.17
C HIS A 196 51.98 -2.98 -8.73
N THR A 197 51.17 -3.76 -9.45
CA THR A 197 51.61 -5.00 -10.09
C THR A 197 52.63 -4.71 -11.18
N MET A 198 52.36 -3.73 -12.05
CA MET A 198 53.26 -3.34 -13.13
C MET A 198 54.58 -2.75 -12.61
N THR A 199 54.55 -2.03 -11.49
CA THR A 199 55.75 -1.43 -10.87
C THR A 199 56.44 -2.37 -9.88
N SER A 200 55.86 -3.55 -9.62
CA SER A 200 56.43 -4.55 -8.72
C SER A 200 57.79 -5.02 -9.21
N ASP A 201 58.67 -5.35 -8.27
CA ASP A 201 60.02 -5.86 -8.55
C ASP A 201 60.00 -7.16 -9.36
N MET A 202 58.89 -7.93 -9.26
CA MET A 202 58.69 -9.15 -10.05
C MET A 202 58.44 -8.83 -11.53
N MET A 203 57.60 -7.84 -11.84
CA MET A 203 57.24 -7.49 -13.22
C MET A 203 58.26 -6.58 -13.91
N THR A 204 58.89 -5.67 -13.15
CA THR A 204 59.93 -4.76 -13.68
C THR A 204 61.32 -5.39 -13.70
N GLU A 205 61.46 -6.60 -13.16
CA GLU A 205 62.71 -7.33 -13.02
C GLU A 205 63.89 -6.47 -12.56
N ARG A 206 63.68 -5.55 -11.61
CA ARG A 206 64.74 -4.61 -11.18
C ARG A 206 66.07 -5.33 -10.93
N VAL A 207 67.11 -4.79 -11.58
CA VAL A 207 68.48 -5.34 -11.61
C VAL A 207 69.28 -4.88 -10.40
N GLU A 208 68.84 -3.80 -9.75
CA GLU A 208 69.29 -3.43 -8.40
C GLU A 208 68.90 -4.57 -7.46
N ALA A 209 69.80 -5.53 -7.31
CA ALA A 209 69.71 -6.53 -6.27
C ALA A 209 69.51 -5.76 -4.97
N PRO A 210 68.57 -6.15 -4.10
CA PRO A 210 68.60 -5.64 -2.75
C PRO A 210 69.92 -6.12 -2.20
N GLU A 211 70.88 -5.20 -2.08
CA GLU A 211 72.07 -5.41 -1.28
C GLU A 211 71.52 -5.91 0.04
N GLY A 212 71.76 -7.19 0.35
CA GLY A 212 71.25 -7.76 1.59
C GLY A 212 71.73 -6.85 2.69
N ALA A 213 70.81 -6.22 3.42
CA ALA A 213 71.13 -5.38 4.56
C ALA A 213 71.63 -6.29 5.68
N VAL A 214 72.83 -6.83 5.50
CA VAL A 214 73.58 -7.52 6.54
C VAL A 214 74.37 -6.42 7.22
N GLY A 215 73.75 -5.82 8.23
CA GLY A 215 74.43 -4.93 9.15
C GLY A 215 75.72 -5.58 9.65
N GLY A 216 76.82 -4.81 9.68
CA GLY A 216 78.09 -5.27 10.23
C GLY A 216 79.30 -5.20 9.27
N GLY A 217 79.37 -4.21 8.37
CA GLY A 217 80.61 -3.89 7.65
C GLY A 217 81.09 -4.94 6.63
N ARG A 218 80.24 -5.90 6.25
CA ARG A 218 80.54 -6.82 5.15
C ARG A 218 80.23 -6.17 3.80
N PRO A 219 80.99 -6.47 2.74
CA PRO A 219 80.66 -6.05 1.38
C PRO A 219 79.24 -6.53 1.03
N PRO A 220 78.48 -5.77 0.23
CA PRO A 220 77.13 -6.13 -0.17
C PRO A 220 77.15 -7.52 -0.81
N GLN A 221 76.48 -8.47 -0.15
CA GLN A 221 76.32 -9.83 -0.67
C GLN A 221 75.04 -9.90 -1.48
N ILE A 222 75.16 -10.46 -2.66
CA ILE A 222 74.02 -10.69 -3.55
C ILE A 222 73.31 -11.95 -3.06
N LEU A 223 72.00 -11.83 -2.86
CA LEU A 223 71.15 -12.96 -2.50
C LEU A 223 71.10 -13.97 -3.67
N SER A 224 71.40 -15.24 -3.38
CA SER A 224 71.56 -16.29 -4.41
C SER A 224 70.28 -16.55 -5.20
N ASP A 225 69.11 -16.36 -4.60
CA ASP A 225 67.78 -16.50 -5.19
C ASP A 225 67.39 -15.31 -6.08
N ARG A 226 68.06 -14.16 -5.96
CA ARG A 226 67.76 -12.93 -6.70
C ARG A 226 68.84 -12.54 -7.71
N TRP A 227 69.82 -13.42 -7.96
CA TRP A 227 70.86 -13.16 -8.96
C TRP A 227 70.31 -13.29 -10.38
N LYS A 228 70.37 -12.18 -11.14
CA LYS A 228 69.88 -12.08 -12.53
C LYS A 228 71.02 -11.91 -13.56
N GLY A 229 72.26 -12.09 -13.16
CA GLY A 229 73.45 -11.88 -13.99
C GLY A 229 74.25 -10.64 -13.61
N MET A 230 75.38 -10.43 -14.30
CA MET A 230 76.28 -9.29 -14.06
C MET A 230 75.69 -7.98 -14.56
N SER A 231 75.99 -6.88 -13.87
CA SER A 231 75.61 -5.54 -14.33
C SER A 231 76.33 -5.18 -15.64
N SER A 232 75.72 -4.28 -16.42
CA SER A 232 76.32 -3.75 -17.65
C SER A 232 77.68 -3.10 -17.39
N GLU A 233 77.85 -2.45 -16.24
CA GLU A 233 79.11 -1.85 -15.80
C GLU A 233 80.19 -2.90 -15.55
N GLN A 234 79.86 -3.98 -14.83
CA GLN A 234 80.79 -5.10 -14.61
C GLN A 234 81.20 -5.77 -15.92
N LEU A 235 80.25 -6.03 -16.82
CA LEU A 235 80.55 -6.58 -18.15
C LEU A 235 81.43 -5.64 -18.97
N SER A 236 81.18 -4.32 -18.89
CA SER A 236 82.01 -3.33 -19.56
C SER A 236 83.44 -3.28 -19.02
N ALA A 237 83.62 -3.46 -17.70
CA ALA A 237 84.93 -3.53 -17.07
C ALA A 237 85.71 -4.77 -17.53
N LEU A 238 85.05 -5.93 -17.58
CA LEU A 238 85.64 -7.16 -18.11
C LEU A 238 86.04 -7.03 -19.58
N HIS A 239 85.23 -6.37 -20.39
CA HIS A 239 85.58 -6.11 -21.80
C HIS A 239 86.83 -5.24 -21.91
N ARG A 240 86.91 -4.16 -21.12
CA ARG A 240 88.11 -3.29 -21.06
C ARG A 240 89.34 -4.06 -20.62
N GLU A 241 89.23 -4.87 -19.56
CA GLU A 241 90.34 -5.67 -19.07
C GLU A 241 90.81 -6.69 -20.10
N ARG A 242 89.88 -7.37 -20.78
CA ARG A 242 90.20 -8.32 -21.85
C ARG A 242 90.91 -7.63 -23.03
N GLU A 243 90.50 -6.41 -23.38
CA GLU A 243 91.18 -5.61 -24.41
C GLU A 243 92.60 -5.24 -23.98
N GLN A 244 92.79 -4.82 -22.73
CA GLN A 244 94.11 -4.54 -22.17
C GLN A 244 95.01 -5.78 -22.20
N GLN A 245 94.51 -6.93 -21.73
CA GLN A 245 95.25 -8.20 -21.76
C GLN A 245 95.65 -8.59 -23.20
N ARG A 246 94.79 -8.34 -24.19
CA ARG A 246 95.11 -8.59 -25.61
C ARG A 246 96.25 -7.69 -26.08
N LEU A 247 96.23 -6.40 -25.74
CA LEU A 247 97.28 -5.45 -26.10
C LEU A 247 98.60 -5.80 -25.41
N ASP A 248 98.58 -6.16 -24.14
CA ASP A 248 99.79 -6.53 -23.39
C ASP A 248 100.40 -7.83 -23.92
N ARG A 249 99.57 -8.82 -24.27
CA ARG A 249 100.06 -10.03 -24.95
C ARG A 249 100.69 -9.72 -26.31
N GLN A 250 100.13 -8.80 -27.08
CA GLN A 250 100.76 -8.35 -28.34
C GLN A 250 102.11 -7.68 -28.09
N ARG A 251 102.22 -6.84 -27.06
CA ARG A 251 103.49 -6.21 -26.66
C ARG A 251 104.53 -7.26 -26.26
N GLN A 252 104.14 -8.27 -25.49
CA GLN A 252 105.02 -9.38 -25.11
C GLN A 252 105.54 -10.14 -26.34
N ILE A 253 104.66 -10.51 -27.28
CA ILE A 253 105.08 -11.20 -28.52
C ILE A 253 106.07 -10.34 -29.32
N VAL A 254 105.88 -9.02 -29.38
CA VAL A 254 106.82 -8.12 -30.07
C VAL A 254 108.15 -8.05 -29.32
N ALA A 255 108.13 -7.94 -28.00
CA ALA A 255 109.34 -7.95 -27.17
C ALA A 255 110.13 -9.26 -27.32
N GLU A 256 109.45 -10.41 -27.25
CA GLU A 256 110.06 -11.73 -27.48
C GLU A 256 110.69 -11.85 -28.87
N LYS A 257 110.05 -11.31 -29.92
CA LYS A 257 110.63 -11.27 -31.27
C LYS A 257 111.90 -10.43 -31.33
N ILE A 258 111.93 -9.29 -30.64
CA ILE A 258 113.11 -8.41 -30.57
C ILE A 258 114.24 -9.12 -29.82
N GLU A 259 113.96 -9.71 -28.66
CA GLU A 259 114.95 -10.47 -27.89
C GLU A 259 115.49 -11.64 -28.70
N LYS A 260 114.62 -12.43 -29.34
CA LYS A 260 115.04 -13.54 -30.20
C LYS A 260 115.93 -13.07 -31.34
N ALA A 261 115.58 -11.98 -32.02
CA ALA A 261 116.41 -11.41 -33.08
C ALA A 261 117.78 -10.93 -32.55
N ALA A 262 117.83 -10.37 -31.34
CA ALA A 262 119.07 -9.99 -30.68
C ALA A 262 119.95 -11.22 -30.35
N TRP A 263 119.35 -12.29 -29.83
CA TRP A 263 120.01 -13.57 -29.57
C TRP A 263 120.54 -14.22 -30.86
N ASP A 264 119.74 -14.25 -31.92
CA ASP A 264 120.15 -14.78 -33.23
C ASP A 264 121.35 -13.99 -33.80
N LEU A 265 121.35 -12.66 -33.64
CA LEU A 265 122.46 -11.80 -34.06
C LEU A 265 123.74 -12.05 -33.23
N GLN A 266 123.60 -12.28 -31.92
CA GLN A 266 124.73 -12.64 -31.07
C GLN A 266 125.29 -14.02 -31.44
N LEU A 267 124.43 -15.01 -31.72
CA LEU A 267 124.85 -16.33 -32.16
C LEU A 267 125.59 -16.27 -33.50
N LEU A 268 125.10 -15.47 -34.45
CA LEU A 268 125.79 -15.25 -35.73
C LEU A 268 127.17 -14.61 -35.56
N LYS A 269 127.34 -13.69 -34.61
CA LYS A 269 128.67 -13.13 -34.29
C LYS A 269 129.61 -14.20 -33.75
N LEU A 270 129.17 -14.98 -32.76
CA LEU A 270 129.96 -16.07 -32.18
C LEU A 270 130.33 -17.14 -33.23
N SER A 271 129.40 -17.50 -34.13
CA SER A 271 129.69 -18.42 -35.24
C SER A 271 130.74 -17.86 -36.20
N ARG A 272 130.67 -16.57 -36.54
CA ARG A 272 131.70 -15.93 -37.40
C ARG A 272 133.06 -15.90 -36.72
N GLU A 273 133.10 -15.59 -35.43
CA GLU A 273 134.33 -15.63 -34.64
C GLU A 273 134.93 -17.05 -34.59
N ALA A 274 134.09 -18.07 -34.35
CA ALA A 274 134.51 -19.48 -34.38
C ALA A 274 135.02 -19.92 -35.76
N ASP A 275 134.34 -19.54 -36.84
CA ASP A 275 134.80 -19.82 -38.22
C ASP A 275 136.15 -19.15 -38.51
N GLU A 276 136.35 -17.91 -38.05
CA GLU A 276 137.63 -17.22 -38.17
C GLU A 276 138.74 -17.90 -37.37
N GLU A 277 138.46 -18.34 -36.14
CA GLU A 277 139.40 -19.11 -35.33
C GLU A 277 139.74 -20.46 -35.97
N GLU A 278 138.76 -21.17 -36.52
CA GLU A 278 138.99 -22.43 -37.22
C GLU A 278 139.86 -22.21 -38.47
N ARG A 279 139.64 -21.13 -39.23
CA ARG A 279 140.50 -20.74 -40.35
C ARG A 279 141.94 -20.49 -39.90
N ARG A 280 142.14 -19.70 -38.82
CA ARG A 280 143.47 -19.43 -38.26
C ARG A 280 144.14 -20.74 -37.80
N ALA A 281 143.40 -21.63 -37.14
CA ALA A 281 143.91 -22.93 -36.71
C ALA A 281 144.26 -23.84 -37.90
N ALA A 282 143.46 -23.83 -38.97
CA ALA A 282 143.73 -24.58 -40.19
C ALA A 282 144.98 -24.06 -40.91
N GLU A 283 145.19 -22.74 -40.96
CA GLU A 283 146.39 -22.11 -41.47
C GLU A 283 147.63 -22.52 -40.66
N LEU A 284 147.55 -22.48 -39.33
CA LEU A 284 148.64 -22.93 -38.46
C LEU A 284 148.97 -24.41 -38.66
N ARG A 285 147.95 -25.29 -38.73
CA ARG A 285 148.15 -26.73 -39.04
C ARG A 285 148.79 -26.93 -40.40
N ARG A 286 148.47 -26.08 -41.38
CA ARG A 286 149.09 -26.12 -42.71
C ARG A 286 150.57 -25.72 -42.63
N GLN A 287 150.90 -24.66 -41.91
CA GLN A 287 152.28 -24.24 -41.68
C GLN A 287 153.10 -25.33 -40.99
N GLN A 288 152.60 -25.90 -39.89
CA GLN A 288 153.24 -27.02 -39.18
C GLN A 288 153.45 -28.24 -40.07
N ARG A 289 152.47 -28.57 -40.94
CA ARG A 289 152.64 -29.65 -41.93
C ARG A 289 153.77 -29.36 -42.92
N VAL A 290 153.85 -28.13 -43.43
CA VAL A 290 154.93 -27.72 -44.34
C VAL A 290 156.29 -27.80 -43.64
N GLU A 291 156.41 -27.35 -42.39
CA GLU A 291 157.64 -27.47 -41.60
C GLU A 291 158.03 -28.93 -41.36
N MET A 292 157.06 -29.78 -40.97
CA MET A 292 157.26 -31.21 -40.79
C MET A 292 157.72 -31.89 -42.09
N ASP A 293 157.13 -31.54 -43.23
CA ASP A 293 157.53 -32.06 -44.54
C ASP A 293 158.96 -31.63 -44.91
N GLN A 294 159.36 -30.40 -44.58
CA GLN A 294 160.74 -29.94 -44.78
C GLN A 294 161.72 -30.72 -43.90
N PHE A 295 161.39 -30.93 -42.63
CA PHE A 295 162.20 -31.72 -41.71
C PHE A 295 162.31 -33.19 -42.17
N ASN A 296 161.20 -33.81 -42.57
CA ASN A 296 161.19 -35.17 -43.12
C ASN A 296 162.04 -35.29 -44.40
N ARG A 297 162.04 -34.27 -45.28
CA ARG A 297 162.93 -34.26 -46.46
C ARG A 297 164.40 -34.20 -46.07
N GLN A 298 164.76 -33.42 -45.05
CA GLN A 298 166.14 -33.37 -44.54
C GLN A 298 166.55 -34.73 -43.96
N LEU A 299 165.72 -35.29 -43.09
CA LEU A 299 165.95 -36.61 -42.48
C LEU A 299 166.06 -37.73 -43.54
N ALA A 300 165.22 -37.71 -44.57
CA ALA A 300 165.29 -38.67 -45.67
C ALA A 300 166.61 -38.58 -46.46
N ARG A 301 167.13 -37.36 -46.68
CA ARG A 301 168.45 -37.16 -47.30
C ARG A 301 169.56 -37.69 -46.41
N GLU A 302 169.51 -37.41 -45.11
CA GLU A 302 170.48 -37.93 -44.13
C GLU A 302 170.48 -39.46 -44.10
N GLN A 303 169.31 -40.09 -44.09
CA GLN A 303 169.17 -41.55 -44.15
C GLN A 303 169.72 -42.13 -45.46
N GLN A 304 169.46 -41.49 -46.61
CA GLN A 304 170.03 -41.92 -47.89
C GLN A 304 171.56 -41.84 -47.87
N MET A 305 172.13 -40.73 -47.40
CA MET A 305 173.58 -40.57 -47.25
C MET A 305 174.18 -41.63 -46.29
N HIS A 306 173.49 -41.94 -45.19
CA HIS A 306 173.90 -42.98 -44.27
C HIS A 306 173.83 -44.39 -44.88
N GLN A 307 172.78 -44.70 -45.65
CA GLN A 307 172.66 -45.97 -46.38
C GLN A 307 173.74 -46.09 -47.47
N GLU A 308 174.07 -45.02 -48.17
CA GLU A 308 175.18 -45.00 -49.13
C GLU A 308 176.53 -45.22 -48.43
N TYR A 309 176.75 -44.63 -47.26
CA TYR A 309 177.93 -44.87 -46.45
C TYR A 309 178.04 -46.34 -46.00
N LEU A 310 176.94 -46.93 -45.50
CA LEU A 310 176.90 -48.35 -45.12
C LEU A 310 177.16 -49.28 -46.31
N LYS A 311 176.60 -48.99 -47.49
CA LYS A 311 176.87 -49.77 -48.71
C LYS A 311 178.35 -49.74 -49.11
N LYS A 312 179.05 -48.62 -48.89
CA LYS A 312 180.51 -48.53 -49.11
C LYS A 312 181.31 -49.28 -48.06
N LEU A 313 180.81 -49.39 -46.82
CA LEU A 313 181.46 -50.16 -45.75
C LEU A 313 181.35 -51.67 -45.99
N TYR A 314 180.22 -52.15 -46.50
CA TYR A 314 179.95 -53.57 -46.78
C TYR A 314 180.43 -54.04 -48.16
N THR A 315 181.62 -53.59 -48.58
CA THR A 315 182.34 -54.18 -49.72
C THR A 315 183.54 -54.96 -49.20
N ASN A 316 183.36 -56.27 -49.02
CA ASN A 316 184.46 -57.16 -48.64
C ASN A 316 185.42 -57.31 -49.82
N LYS A 317 186.59 -56.68 -49.70
CA LYS A 317 187.76 -57.01 -50.52
C LYS A 317 188.52 -58.14 -49.81
N PRO A 318 188.82 -59.27 -50.47
CA PRO A 318 189.60 -60.34 -49.86
C PRO A 318 190.96 -59.82 -49.38
N THR A 319 191.29 -60.05 -48.12
CA THR A 319 192.53 -59.62 -47.45
C THR A 319 193.71 -60.47 -47.94
N GLU A 320 194.91 -59.90 -48.06
CA GLU A 320 196.08 -60.59 -48.64
C GLU A 320 196.41 -61.94 -47.97
N ASP A 321 196.12 -62.11 -46.67
CA ASP A 321 196.24 -63.38 -45.93
C ASP A 321 195.40 -64.53 -46.51
N TYR A 322 194.28 -64.23 -47.19
CA TYR A 322 193.45 -65.22 -47.87
C TYR A 322 194.19 -65.92 -49.02
N PHE A 323 195.06 -65.19 -49.72
CA PHE A 323 195.85 -65.72 -50.84
C PHE A 323 197.10 -66.47 -50.36
N HIS A 324 197.63 -66.16 -49.18
CA HIS A 324 198.78 -66.88 -48.58
C HIS A 324 198.43 -68.25 -47.98
N HIS A 325 197.14 -68.61 -47.88
CA HIS A 325 196.69 -69.93 -47.41
C HIS A 325 196.75 -71.03 -48.49
N PHE A 326 196.89 -70.65 -49.76
CA PHE A 326 197.05 -71.59 -50.88
C PHE A 326 198.55 -71.82 -51.14
N ASN A 327 198.99 -73.09 -51.21
CA ASN A 327 200.36 -73.55 -51.49
C ASN A 327 201.43 -73.33 -50.39
N SER A 328 201.09 -73.46 -49.10
CA SER A 328 202.06 -73.35 -47.98
C SER A 328 202.49 -74.67 -47.32
N SER A 329 202.15 -75.85 -47.87
CA SER A 329 202.75 -77.13 -47.45
C SER A 329 203.04 -78.05 -48.62
N SER A 330 204.27 -78.57 -48.72
CA SER A 330 204.62 -79.64 -49.65
C SER A 330 204.11 -80.99 -49.13
N ARG A 331 203.00 -81.46 -49.68
CA ARG A 331 202.68 -82.87 -49.78
C ARG A 331 201.92 -83.13 -51.07
#